data_AF-A0A5M6DNK4-F1
#
_entry.id   AF-A0A5M6DNK4-F1
#
_cell.length_a   1.000
_cell.length_b   1.000
_cell.length_c   1.000
_cell.angle_alpha   90.00
_cell.angle_beta   90.00
_cell.angle_gamma   90.00
#
_symmetry.space_group_name_H-M   'P 1'
#
loop_
_entity.id
_entity.type
_entity.pdbx_description
1 polymer ?
#
loop_
_entity_poly.entity_id
_entity_poly.type
_entity_poly.pdbx_seq_one_letter_code
_entity_poly.pdbx_strand_id
1 'polypeptide(L)' 'MLEVHRTDRRILQAIDRTGSTVGEIHSELKRKNIDSISRHTIRRHLPGLERLGLIARHAVTRNDRVVTAWCAKQWNTSAG' A
#
# COMPACT_ATOMS: atom_id res chain seq x y z
N MET A 1 -16.85 9.35 -8.03
CA MET A 1 -15.42 9.71 -8.24
C MET A 1 -14.65 9.09 -7.09
N LEU A 2 -13.81 8.08 -7.33
CA LEU A 2 -13.02 7.46 -6.26
C LEU A 2 -11.90 8.42 -5.89
N GLU A 3 -12.08 9.16 -4.80
CA GLU A 3 -11.09 10.12 -4.31
C GLU A 3 -10.05 9.38 -3.46
N VAL A 4 -8.76 9.57 -3.76
CA VAL A 4 -7.67 8.98 -2.98
C VAL A 4 -7.60 9.69 -1.64
N HIS A 5 -8.04 9.02 -0.58
CA HIS A 5 -8.07 9.61 0.76
C HIS A 5 -6.65 9.86 1.29
N ARG A 6 -6.52 10.77 2.27
CA ARG A 6 -5.23 11.02 2.94
C ARG A 6 -4.59 9.74 3.49
N THR A 7 -5.42 8.79 3.95
CA THR A 7 -5.01 7.47 4.41
C THR A 7 -4.39 6.63 3.28
N ASP A 8 -4.98 6.65 2.09
CA ASP A 8 -4.49 5.90 0.91
C ASP A 8 -3.10 6.36 0.50
N ARG A 9 -2.86 7.68 0.43
CA ARG A 9 -1.55 8.24 0.08
C ARG A 9 -0.48 7.83 1.09
N ARG A 10 -0.82 7.82 2.38
CA ARG A 10 0.10 7.41 3.45
C ARG A 10 0.41 5.92 3.38
N ILE A 11 -0.59 5.09 3.14
CA ILE A 11 -0.39 3.66 2.90
C ILE A 11 0.57 3.46 1.72
N LEU A 12 0.35 4.14 0.59
CA LEU A 12 1.23 4.06 -0.57
C LEU A 12 2.68 4.48 -0.28
N GLN A 13 2.88 5.54 0.52
CA GLN A 13 4.21 5.99 0.94
C GLN A 13 4.93 5.01 1.87
N ALA A 14 4.20 4.13 2.54
CA ALA A 14 4.75 3.14 3.46
C ALA A 14 4.96 1.76 2.80
N ILE A 15 4.55 1.56 1.55
CA ILE A 15 4.83 0.34 0.80
C ILE A 15 6.18 0.49 0.09
N ASP A 16 7.06 -0.48 0.29
CA ASP A 16 8.34 -0.59 -0.41
C ASP A 16 8.16 -0.98 -1.89
N ARG A 17 9.11 -0.57 -2.74
CA ARG A 17 9.12 -0.83 -4.18
C ARG A 17 9.17 -2.32 -4.55
N THR A 18 9.67 -3.17 -3.65
CA THR A 18 9.71 -4.64 -3.84
C THR A 18 8.44 -5.32 -3.35
N GLY A 19 7.58 -4.56 -2.66
CA GLY A 19 6.39 -5.04 -1.98
C GLY A 19 6.55 -5.02 -0.47
N SER A 20 5.42 -4.94 0.24
CA SER A 20 5.40 -4.93 1.70
C SER A 20 4.17 -5.63 2.24
N THR A 21 4.35 -6.29 3.38
CA THR A 21 3.24 -6.84 4.13
C THR A 21 2.47 -5.75 4.86
N VAL A 22 1.20 -6.00 5.20
CA VAL A 22 0.43 -5.11 6.09
C VAL A 22 1.16 -4.81 7.42
N GLY A 23 1.93 -5.77 7.93
CA GLY A 23 2.74 -5.59 9.14
C GLY A 23 3.91 -4.62 8.94
N GLU A 24 4.58 -4.69 7.80
CA GLU A 24 5.67 -3.78 7.42
C GLU A 24 5.14 -2.38 7.15
N ILE A 25 4.05 -2.26 6.38
CA ILE A 25 3.37 -0.97 6.12
C ILE A 25 2.98 -0.31 7.45
N HIS A 26 2.38 -1.06 8.37
CA HIS A 26 2.00 -0.56 9.68
C HIS A 26 3.21 -0.12 10.52
N SER A 27 4.28 -0.91 10.52
CA SER A 27 5.52 -0.58 11.23
C SER A 27 6.16 0.70 10.69
N GLU A 28 6.17 0.87 9.37
CA GLU A 28 6.72 2.06 8.72
C GLU A 28 5.86 3.31 8.96
N LEU A 29 4.53 3.19 8.91
CA LEU A 29 3.61 4.28 9.27
C LEU A 29 3.82 4.73 10.73
N LYS A 30 3.95 3.76 11.65
CA LYS A 30 4.23 4.03 13.07
C LYS A 30 5.59 4.69 13.25
N ARG A 31 6.62 4.23 12.53
CA ARG A 31 7.98 4.79 12.56
C ARG A 31 8.00 6.24 12.09
N LYS A 32 7.26 6.58 11.05
CA LYS A 32 7.16 7.97 10.55
C LYS A 32 6.35 8.89 11.49
N ASN A 33 5.78 8.36 12.58
CA ASN A 33 4.89 9.09 13.49
C ASN A 33 3.66 9.67 12.76
N ILE A 34 3.23 9.01 11.68
CA ILE A 34 2.13 9.47 10.82
C ILE A 34 0.88 8.68 11.18
N ASP A 35 0.09 9.21 12.12
CA ASP A 35 -1.23 8.70 12.52
C ASP A 35 -1.25 7.25 13.05
N SER A 36 -2.19 6.97 13.95
CA SER A 36 -2.41 5.62 14.49
C SER A 36 -3.26 4.79 13.52
N ILE A 37 -2.77 4.60 12.28
CA ILE A 37 -3.48 3.81 11.25
C ILE A 37 -3.40 2.33 11.65
N SER A 38 -4.54 1.73 11.97
CA SER A 38 -4.59 0.30 12.34
C SER A 38 -4.32 -0.63 11.14
N ARG A 39 -3.79 -1.83 11.41
CA ARG A 39 -3.65 -2.91 10.41
C ARG A 39 -4.97 -3.25 9.71
N HIS A 40 -6.09 -3.16 10.42
CA HIS A 40 -7.43 -3.40 9.86
C HIS A 40 -7.81 -2.31 8.84
N THR A 41 -7.51 -1.05 9.14
CA THR A 41 -7.69 0.07 8.19
C THR A 41 -6.88 -0.19 6.92
N ILE A 42 -5.60 -0.53 7.04
CA ILE A 42 -4.74 -0.81 5.87
C ILE A 42 -5.38 -1.89 4.98
N ARG A 43 -5.85 -3.00 5.56
CA ARG A 43 -6.52 -4.08 4.81
C ARG A 43 -7.77 -3.65 4.06
N ARG A 44 -8.59 -2.77 4.66
CA ARG A 44 -9.81 -2.27 3.98
C ARG A 44 -9.50 -1.38 2.78
N HIS A 45 -8.36 -0.69 2.81
CA HIS A 45 -7.96 0.23 1.75
C HIS A 45 -7.22 -0.47 0.59
N LEU A 46 -6.51 -1.57 0.84
CA LEU A 46 -5.74 -2.29 -0.20
C LEU A 46 -6.56 -2.69 -1.46
N PRO A 47 -7.78 -3.25 -1.35
CA PRO A 47 -8.59 -3.57 -2.54
C PRO A 47 -8.98 -2.32 -3.34
N GLY A 48 -9.19 -1.18 -2.67
CA GLY A 48 -9.48 0.09 -3.33
C GLY A 48 -8.28 0.60 -4.11
N LEU A 49 -7.09 0.53 -3.50
CA LEU A 49 -5.82 0.91 -4.14
C LEU A 49 -5.50 0.03 -5.37
N GLU A 50 -5.80 -1.27 -5.31
CA GLU A 50 -5.62 -2.17 -6.47
C GLU A 50 -6.60 -1.83 -7.60
N ARG A 51 -7.88 -1.59 -7.27
CA ARG A 51 -8.90 -1.17 -8.26
C ARG A 51 -8.55 0.14 -8.94
N LEU A 52 -7.85 1.03 -8.24
CA LEU A 52 -7.35 2.30 -8.77
C LEU A 52 -6.04 2.15 -9.56
N GLY A 53 -5.46 0.95 -9.63
CA GLY A 53 -4.17 0.71 -10.29
C GLY A 53 -2.97 1.31 -9.55
N LEU A 54 -3.13 1.70 -8.29
CA LEU A 54 -2.07 2.30 -7.47
C LEU A 54 -1.13 1.25 -6.84
N ILE A 55 -1.60 0.00 -6.75
CA ILE A 55 -0.79 -1.18 -6.42
C ILE A 55 -1.07 -2.27 -7.44
N ALA A 56 -0.09 -3.14 -7.71
CA ALA A 56 -0.22 -4.14 -8.76
C ALA A 56 -1.12 -5.32 -8.35
N ARG A 57 -0.89 -5.88 -7.16
CA ARG A 57 -1.71 -6.97 -6.62
C ARG A 57 -1.51 -7.07 -5.12
N HIS A 58 -2.60 -7.28 -4.38
CA HIS A 58 -2.51 -7.71 -2.98
C HIS A 58 -2.79 -9.22 -2.90
N ALA A 59 -1.93 -9.97 -2.23
CA ALA A 59 -2.10 -11.40 -2.01
C ALA A 59 -2.24 -11.67 -0.51
N VAL A 60 -3.35 -12.28 -0.10
CA VAL A 60 -3.57 -12.70 1.28
C VAL A 60 -2.98 -14.10 1.44
N THR A 61 -1.91 -14.24 2.23
CA THR A 61 -1.36 -15.56 2.55
C THR A 61 -2.07 -16.18 3.76
N ARG A 62 -1.94 -17.51 3.92
CA ARG A 62 -2.62 -18.34 4.94
C ARG A 62 -2.40 -17.87 6.40
N ASN A 63 -1.35 -17.08 6.67
CA ASN A 63 -1.03 -16.52 8.00
C ASN A 63 -1.49 -15.07 8.16
N ASP A 64 -2.48 -14.62 7.38
CA ASP A 64 -3.03 -13.26 7.48
C ASP A 64 -1.98 -12.17 7.14
N ARG A 65 -0.81 -12.59 6.63
CA ARG A 65 0.19 -11.73 6.01
C ARG A 65 -0.29 -11.42 4.60
N VAL A 66 -0.93 -10.27 4.47
CA VAL A 66 -1.21 -9.70 3.15
C VAL A 66 0.12 -9.17 2.64
N VAL A 67 0.64 -9.76 1.57
CA VAL A 67 1.80 -9.27 0.83
C VAL A 67 1.28 -8.36 -0.27
N THR A 68 1.64 -7.09 -0.23
CA THR A 68 1.36 -6.14 -1.30
C THR A 68 2.56 -6.20 -2.23
N ALA A 69 2.46 -6.89 -3.36
CA ALA A 69 3.56 -6.93 -4.32
C ALA A 69 3.48 -5.69 -5.22
N TRP A 70 4.55 -4.91 -5.28
CA TRP A 70 4.71 -3.94 -6.35
C TRP A 70 5.21 -4.66 -7.59
N CYS A 71 4.38 -4.62 -8.63
CA CYS A 71 4.82 -4.80 -10.00
C CYS A 71 4.10 -3.74 -10.83
N ALA A 72 4.26 -2.47 -10.44
CA ALA A 72 3.92 -1.39 -11.36
C ALA A 72 5.02 -1.40 -12.42
N LYS A 73 4.71 -2.05 -13.54
CA LYS A 73 5.39 -1.92 -14.83
C LYS A 73 5.94 -0.49 -14.93
N GLN A 74 7.27 -0.38 -14.86
CA GLN A 74 8.08 0.82 -15.03
C GLN A 74 7.31 2.14 -14.89
N TRP A 75 7.51 2.85 -13.78
CA TRP A 75 7.43 4.31 -13.82
C TRP A 75 8.50 4.76 -14.82
N ASN A 76 8.12 4.80 -16.09
CA ASN A 76 8.97 5.19 -17.18
C ASN A 76 9.12 6.70 -17.04
N THR A 77 10.13 7.14 -16.30
CA THR A 77 10.76 8.44 -16.53
C THR A 77 11.36 8.37 -17.94
N SER A 78 10.51 8.55 -18.94
CA SER A 78 10.91 8.87 -20.30
C SER A 78 10.49 10.30 -20.57
N ALA A 79 11.48 11.09 -20.99
CA ALA A 79 11.43 12.37 -21.68
C ALA A 79 11.26 13.64 -20.84
N GLY A 80 12.31 14.47 -20.85
CA GLY A 80 12.23 15.91 -20.64
C GLY A 80 13.39 16.48 -19.85
#